data_AF-A0A1B6MUL8-F1
#
_entry.id   AF-A0A1B6MUL8-F1
#
_cell.length_a   1.000
_cell.length_b   1.000
_cell.length_c   1.000
_cell.angle_alpha   90.00
_cell.angle_beta   90.00
_cell.angle_gamma   90.00
#
_symmetry.space_group_name_H-M   'P 1'
#
loop_
_entity.id
_entity.type
_entity.pdbx_description
1 polymer ?
#
loop_
_entity_poly.entity_id
_entity_poly.type
_entity_poly.pdbx_seq_one_letter_code
_entity_poly.pdbx_strand_id
1 'polypeptide(L)'
;AVAEMHYSSDRSVLTPPPSRLLEVVTQWVAENPSLCITALIVNLQPALPLGGIPMPAVTPYAGLFKWCVLSPLYGSDETALLYSQLHLSLLNSLLENEKSVSGNNVISAQSLSSIVALIYKSNDRGRAKQQDSINIFAQAVHMALYTRCVYGNKQDMLVQLETLSSNQLMSVVINEHRASI
;
A
#
# COMPACT_ATOMS: atom_id res chain seq x y z
N ALA A 1 3.36 -3.96 10.72
CA ALA A 1 4.19 -2.74 10.85
C ALA A 1 3.39 -1.63 11.54
N VAL A 2 4.03 -0.59 12.11
CA VAL A 2 3.32 0.54 12.75
C VAL A 2 2.32 1.22 11.80
N ALA A 3 2.66 1.28 10.51
CA ALA A 3 1.77 1.76 9.45
C ALA A 3 0.42 1.00 9.39
N GLU A 4 0.42 -0.29 9.74
CA GLU A 4 -0.80 -1.11 9.72
C GLU A 4 -1.76 -0.81 10.88
N MET A 5 -1.28 -0.21 11.97
CA MET A 5 -2.09 0.07 13.16
C MET A 5 -3.07 1.23 12.97
N HIS A 6 -2.76 2.17 12.07
CA HIS A 6 -3.68 3.24 11.68
C HIS A 6 -4.60 2.75 10.58
N TYR A 7 -5.85 3.22 10.60
CA TYR A 7 -6.91 2.70 9.72
C TYR A 7 -7.12 1.17 9.82
N SER A 8 -7.01 0.59 11.02
CA SER A 8 -7.31 -0.84 11.23
C SER A 8 -8.81 -1.13 11.12
N SER A 9 -9.16 -2.23 10.43
CA SER A 9 -10.54 -2.69 10.23
C SER A 9 -11.25 -3.08 11.54
N ASP A 10 -10.47 -3.50 12.54
CA ASP A 10 -10.97 -3.96 13.85
C ASP A 10 -11.50 -2.82 14.73
N ARG A 11 -11.24 -1.56 14.33
CA ARG A 11 -11.76 -0.39 15.04
C ARG A 11 -13.08 0.06 14.42
N SER A 12 -14.06 0.37 15.27
CA SER A 12 -15.33 0.99 14.85
C SER A 12 -15.12 2.32 14.15
N VAL A 13 -14.04 3.04 14.49
CA VAL A 13 -13.65 4.31 13.89
C VAL A 13 -12.25 4.18 13.27
N LEU A 14 -12.19 4.45 11.98
CA LEU A 14 -10.96 4.55 11.21
C LEU A 14 -10.26 5.88 11.53
N THR A 15 -9.17 5.81 12.30
CA THR A 15 -8.42 7.00 12.75
C THR A 15 -7.20 7.27 11.88
N PRO A 16 -7.03 8.49 11.32
CA PRO A 16 -5.83 8.89 10.59
C PRO A 16 -4.57 8.85 11.47
N PRO A 17 -3.38 8.72 10.87
CA PRO A 17 -2.12 8.96 11.58
C PRO A 17 -2.02 10.44 12.04
N PRO A 18 -1.38 10.72 13.19
CA PRO A 18 -1.08 12.08 13.61
C PRO A 18 -0.26 12.84 12.56
N SER A 19 -0.52 14.13 12.37
CA SER A 19 0.15 14.96 11.36
C SER A 19 1.68 14.94 11.46
N ARG A 20 2.22 14.99 12.68
CA ARG A 20 3.67 14.93 12.90
C ARG A 20 4.27 13.58 12.50
N LEU A 21 3.54 12.49 12.71
CA LEU A 21 3.99 11.17 12.27
C LEU A 21 4.00 11.09 10.74
N LEU A 22 2.95 11.61 10.10
CA LEU A 22 2.87 11.67 8.65
C LEU A 22 4.04 12.46 8.06
N GLU A 23 4.32 13.66 8.59
CA GLU A 23 5.44 14.51 8.15
C GLU A 23 6.79 13.79 8.22
N VAL A 24 7.11 13.18 9.36
CA VAL A 24 8.38 12.46 9.56
C VAL A 24 8.49 11.25 8.62
N VAL A 25 7.43 10.48 8.47
CA VAL A 25 7.43 9.32 7.57
C VAL A 25 7.57 9.76 6.12
N THR A 26 6.84 10.80 5.70
CA THR A 26 6.96 11.37 4.35
C THR A 26 8.39 11.82 4.09
N GLN A 27 9.02 12.53 5.03
CA GLN A 27 10.41 12.95 4.91
C GLN A 27 11.36 11.75 4.77
N TRP A 28 11.23 10.74 5.63
CA TRP A 28 12.09 9.56 5.59
C TRP A 28 11.98 8.78 4.28
N VAL A 29 10.76 8.55 3.79
CA VAL A 29 10.54 7.84 2.53
C VAL A 29 11.06 8.65 1.35
N ALA A 30 10.91 9.98 1.38
CA ALA A 30 11.42 10.86 0.32
C ALA A 30 12.96 10.94 0.28
N GLU A 31 13.61 10.98 1.44
CA GLU A 31 15.07 11.08 1.51
C GLU A 31 15.78 9.73 1.34
N ASN A 32 15.18 8.64 1.84
CA ASN A 32 15.79 7.31 1.84
C ASN A 32 14.77 6.21 1.46
N PRO A 33 14.44 6.05 0.17
CA PRO A 33 13.46 5.07 -0.32
C PRO A 33 13.77 3.60 0.07
N SER A 34 15.07 3.25 0.19
CA SER A 34 15.52 1.91 0.58
C SER A 34 15.09 1.50 2.00
N LEU A 35 14.68 2.44 2.86
CA LEU A 35 14.14 2.14 4.19
C LEU A 35 12.90 1.24 4.10
N CYS A 36 12.07 1.40 3.06
CA CYS A 36 10.85 0.61 2.89
C CYS A 36 11.12 -0.87 2.58
N ILE A 37 12.30 -1.23 2.08
CA ILE A 37 12.67 -2.62 1.78
C ILE A 37 13.69 -3.21 2.76
N THR A 38 14.18 -2.41 3.72
CA THR A 38 15.26 -2.82 4.64
C THR A 38 14.93 -4.09 5.41
N ALA A 39 13.65 -4.32 5.73
CA ALA A 39 13.18 -5.54 6.40
C ALA A 39 13.45 -6.84 5.60
N LEU A 40 13.60 -6.74 4.28
CA LEU A 40 13.88 -7.88 3.39
C LEU A 40 15.37 -8.22 3.30
N ILE A 41 16.26 -7.39 3.86
CA ILE A 41 17.69 -7.63 3.82
C ILE A 41 18.03 -8.78 4.78
N VAL A 42 18.45 -9.91 4.21
CA VAL A 42 18.64 -11.22 4.87
C VAL A 42 19.53 -11.15 6.12
N ASN A 43 20.54 -10.29 6.15
CA ASN A 43 21.49 -10.18 7.27
C ASN A 43 20.94 -9.45 8.51
N LEU A 44 19.71 -8.91 8.47
CA LEU A 44 19.06 -8.27 9.61
C LEU A 44 18.05 -9.16 10.33
N GLN A 45 17.85 -10.41 9.89
CA GLN A 45 16.96 -11.32 10.62
C GLN A 45 17.60 -11.70 11.96
N PRO A 46 16.92 -11.45 13.10
CA PRO A 46 17.44 -11.84 14.41
C PRO A 46 17.78 -13.32 14.40
N ALA A 47 18.93 -13.69 15.00
CA ALA A 47 19.26 -15.09 15.22
C ALA A 47 18.11 -15.73 16.02
N LEU A 48 17.32 -16.58 15.37
CA LEU A 48 16.22 -17.28 16.01
C LEU A 48 16.79 -18.37 16.93
N PRO A 49 16.13 -18.67 18.05
CA PRO A 49 16.47 -19.83 18.84
C PRO A 49 16.34 -21.11 17.99
N LEU A 50 17.08 -22.15 18.36
CA LEU A 50 17.00 -23.47 17.72
C LEU A 50 15.54 -23.95 17.69
N GLY A 51 15.04 -24.25 16.48
CA GLY A 51 13.64 -24.65 16.23
C GLY A 51 12.68 -23.51 15.90
N GLY A 52 13.14 -22.24 15.91
CA GLY A 52 12.33 -21.10 15.49
C GLY A 52 12.15 -21.02 13.97
N ILE A 53 10.91 -20.86 13.52
CA ILE A 53 10.59 -20.59 12.12
C ILE A 53 10.58 -19.06 11.92
N PRO A 54 11.37 -18.50 10.99
CA PRO A 54 11.35 -17.07 10.73
C PRO A 54 9.98 -16.62 10.25
N MET A 55 9.41 -15.63 10.93
CA MET A 55 8.24 -14.93 10.41
C MET A 55 8.66 -14.16 9.16
N PRO A 56 7.88 -14.19 8.06
CA PRO A 56 8.19 -13.43 6.87
C PRO A 56 8.25 -11.94 7.20
N ALA A 57 9.31 -11.27 6.74
CA ALA A 57 9.46 -9.84 6.93
C ALA A 57 8.33 -9.09 6.22
N VAL A 58 7.66 -8.19 6.95
CA VAL A 58 6.56 -7.38 6.42
C VAL A 58 7.08 -5.96 6.18
N THR A 59 7.03 -5.52 4.92
CA THR A 59 7.38 -4.15 4.54
C THR A 59 6.30 -3.15 4.96
N PRO A 60 6.60 -1.85 5.08
CA PRO A 60 5.60 -0.86 5.46
C PRO A 60 4.69 -0.43 4.30
N TYR A 61 4.95 -0.87 3.05
CA TYR A 61 4.26 -0.37 1.86
C TYR A 61 2.74 -0.50 1.92
N ALA A 62 2.20 -1.66 2.30
CA ALA A 62 0.75 -1.85 2.34
C ALA A 62 0.07 -0.87 3.31
N GLY A 63 0.63 -0.71 4.51
CA GLY A 63 0.12 0.23 5.52
C GLY A 63 0.24 1.67 5.08
N LEU A 64 1.34 2.05 4.44
CA LEU A 64 1.53 3.42 3.94
C LEU A 64 0.64 3.73 2.74
N PHE A 65 0.46 2.78 1.80
CA PHE A 65 -0.53 2.92 0.74
C PHE A 65 -1.94 3.03 1.30
N LYS A 66 -2.29 2.24 2.33
CA LYS A 66 -3.57 2.36 3.02
C LYS A 66 -3.79 3.79 3.55
N TRP A 67 -2.76 4.44 4.07
CA TRP A 67 -2.86 5.84 4.51
C TRP A 67 -3.18 6.79 3.35
N CYS A 68 -2.44 6.66 2.24
CA CYS A 68 -2.64 7.50 1.06
C CYS A 68 -4.02 7.28 0.42
N VAL A 69 -4.43 6.02 0.28
CA VAL A 69 -5.71 5.61 -0.31
C VAL A 69 -6.90 6.11 0.50
N LEU A 70 -6.83 6.06 1.84
CA LEU A 70 -7.92 6.51 2.70
C LEU A 70 -7.89 8.02 2.98
N SER A 71 -6.82 8.71 2.56
CA SER A 71 -6.66 10.14 2.79
C SER A 71 -7.77 11.02 2.20
N PRO A 72 -8.36 10.76 1.00
CA PRO A 72 -9.45 11.60 0.51
C PRO A 72 -10.74 11.43 1.33
N LEU A 73 -10.90 10.31 2.02
CA LEU A 73 -12.10 9.95 2.79
C LEU A 73 -12.04 10.44 4.24
N TYR A 74 -10.85 10.44 4.84
CA TYR A 74 -10.65 10.70 6.28
C TYR A 74 -9.62 11.80 6.58
N GLY A 75 -8.84 12.20 5.58
CA GLY A 75 -7.84 13.25 5.72
C GLY A 75 -8.46 14.64 5.80
N SER A 76 -7.64 15.56 6.30
CA SER A 76 -7.94 17.00 6.27
C SER A 76 -7.22 17.65 5.08
N ASP A 77 -7.74 18.78 4.61
CA ASP A 77 -7.15 19.54 3.51
C ASP A 77 -5.71 19.99 3.84
N GLU A 78 -5.41 20.28 5.10
CA GLU A 78 -4.07 20.65 5.58
C GLU A 78 -3.05 19.51 5.37
N THR A 79 -3.49 18.26 5.53
CA THR A 79 -2.65 17.07 5.36
C THR A 79 -2.61 16.52 3.94
N ALA A 80 -3.44 17.04 3.03
CA ALA A 80 -3.60 16.50 1.67
C ALA A 80 -2.29 16.56 0.86
N LEU A 81 -1.49 17.61 1.05
CA LEU A 81 -0.19 17.76 0.40
C LEU A 81 0.79 16.68 0.89
N LEU A 82 0.83 16.41 2.19
CA LEU A 82 1.71 15.40 2.79
C LEU A 82 1.37 13.99 2.30
N TYR A 83 0.09 13.66 2.15
CA TYR A 83 -0.33 12.37 1.60
C TYR A 83 0.02 12.24 0.12
N SER A 84 -0.15 13.31 -0.66
CA SER A 84 0.25 13.32 -2.08
C SER A 84 1.75 13.12 -2.25
N GLN A 85 2.56 13.80 -1.43
CA GLN A 85 4.01 13.63 -1.38
C GLN A 85 4.39 12.21 -0.97
N LEU A 86 3.80 11.67 0.10
CA LEU A 86 4.06 10.31 0.55
C LEU A 86 3.73 9.29 -0.54
N HIS A 87 2.57 9.42 -1.18
CA HIS A 87 2.16 8.53 -2.28
C HIS A 87 3.18 8.53 -3.41
N LEU A 88 3.60 9.71 -3.87
CA LEU A 88 4.61 9.84 -4.93
C LEU A 88 5.95 9.23 -4.51
N SER A 89 6.41 9.50 -3.29
CA SER A 89 7.65 8.93 -2.76
C SER A 89 7.60 7.40 -2.67
N LEU A 90 6.44 6.82 -2.32
CA LEU A 90 6.25 5.37 -2.31
C LEU A 90 6.29 4.75 -3.71
N LEU A 91 5.66 5.39 -4.70
CA LEU A 91 5.69 4.92 -6.09
C LEU A 91 7.12 4.96 -6.65
N ASN A 92 7.83 6.07 -6.44
CA ASN A 92 9.23 6.21 -6.84
C ASN A 92 10.11 5.18 -6.13
N SER A 93 9.87 4.95 -4.85
CA SER A 93 10.56 3.91 -4.09
C SER A 93 10.37 2.53 -4.70
N LEU A 94 9.16 2.16 -5.14
CA LEU A 94 8.95 0.89 -5.83
C LEU A 94 9.73 0.79 -7.15
N LEU A 95 9.77 1.88 -7.92
CA LEU A 95 10.49 1.94 -9.20
C LEU A 95 12.01 1.83 -9.01
N GLU A 96 12.57 2.57 -8.05
CA GLU A 96 14.01 2.54 -7.76
C GLU A 96 14.46 1.15 -7.27
N ASN A 97 13.60 0.48 -6.51
CA ASN A 97 13.90 -0.82 -5.92
C ASN A 97 13.65 -2.02 -6.87
N GLU A 98 13.09 -1.82 -8.07
CA GLU A 98 12.82 -2.88 -9.06
C GLU A 98 14.07 -3.73 -9.35
N LYS A 99 15.25 -3.11 -9.33
CA LYS A 99 16.54 -3.74 -9.66
C LYS A 99 17.33 -4.24 -8.44
N SER A 100 16.92 -3.84 -7.22
CA SER A 100 17.76 -3.94 -6.03
C SER A 100 17.54 -5.23 -5.23
N VAL A 101 16.33 -5.78 -5.24
CA VAL A 101 15.99 -6.94 -4.38
C VAL A 101 15.79 -8.19 -5.23
N SER A 102 16.66 -9.17 -5.05
CA SER A 102 16.52 -10.54 -5.56
C SER A 102 15.34 -11.24 -4.87
N GLY A 103 14.13 -10.93 -5.34
CA GLY A 103 12.88 -11.51 -4.85
C GLY A 103 11.89 -10.47 -4.36
N ASN A 104 11.39 -9.62 -5.26
CA ASN A 104 9.97 -9.32 -5.62
C ASN A 104 8.82 -9.50 -4.59
N ASN A 105 9.09 -9.83 -3.34
CA ASN A 105 8.11 -10.13 -2.30
C ASN A 105 7.94 -8.91 -1.37
N VAL A 106 7.70 -7.75 -1.96
CA VAL A 106 7.64 -6.49 -1.23
C VAL A 106 6.25 -6.30 -0.62
N ILE A 107 5.19 -6.60 -1.37
CA ILE A 107 3.80 -6.33 -0.96
C ILE A 107 2.96 -7.59 -1.11
N SER A 108 2.25 -7.98 -0.05
CA SER A 108 1.37 -9.13 -0.11
C SER A 108 0.06 -8.77 -0.83
N ALA A 109 -0.40 -9.65 -1.73
CA ALA A 109 -1.68 -9.51 -2.42
C ALA A 109 -2.85 -9.41 -1.42
N GLN A 110 -2.79 -10.16 -0.31
CA GLN A 110 -3.80 -10.14 0.76
C GLN A 110 -3.89 -8.76 1.44
N SER A 111 -2.75 -8.08 1.63
CA SER A 111 -2.73 -6.74 2.23
C SER A 111 -3.38 -5.72 1.29
N LEU A 112 -3.15 -5.81 -0.02
CA LEU A 112 -3.83 -4.95 -1.00
C LEU A 112 -5.33 -5.24 -1.06
N SER A 113 -5.72 -6.52 -1.06
CA SER A 113 -7.10 -6.99 -0.92
C SER A 113 -7.81 -6.40 0.31
N SER A 114 -7.12 -6.29 1.45
CA SER A 114 -7.72 -5.71 2.66
C SER A 114 -8.07 -4.22 2.50
N ILE A 115 -7.37 -3.48 1.64
CA ILE A 115 -7.66 -2.07 1.35
C ILE A 115 -8.97 -1.95 0.55
N VAL A 116 -9.26 -2.89 -0.36
CA VAL A 116 -10.53 -2.94 -1.11
C VAL A 116 -11.72 -2.95 -0.14
N ALA A 117 -11.68 -3.82 0.87
CA ALA A 117 -12.75 -3.92 1.87
C ALA A 117 -12.96 -2.61 2.64
N LEU A 118 -11.88 -1.87 2.91
CA LEU A 118 -11.95 -0.57 3.60
C LEU A 118 -12.59 0.51 2.72
N ILE A 119 -12.27 0.54 1.42
CA ILE A 119 -12.88 1.46 0.45
C ILE A 119 -14.41 1.21 0.38
N TYR A 120 -14.84 -0.05 0.36
CA TYR A 120 -16.27 -0.39 0.40
C TYR A 120 -16.97 0.08 1.66
N LYS A 121 -16.36 -0.15 2.82
CA LYS A 121 -16.92 0.27 4.11
C LYS A 121 -17.11 1.80 4.18
N SER A 122 -16.33 2.55 3.41
CA SER A 122 -16.38 4.02 3.34
C SER A 122 -17.32 4.61 2.27
N ASN A 123 -18.17 3.80 1.63
CA ASN A 123 -19.07 4.21 0.54
C ASN A 123 -20.00 5.40 0.87
N ASP A 124 -20.27 5.65 2.16
CA ASP A 124 -21.17 6.72 2.63
C ASP A 124 -20.52 8.13 2.65
N ARG A 125 -19.22 8.27 2.39
CA ARG A 125 -18.49 9.56 2.53
C ARG A 125 -18.45 10.43 1.26
N GLY A 126 -19.18 10.03 0.23
CA GLY A 126 -19.35 10.80 -1.01
C GLY A 126 -18.56 10.24 -2.20
N ARG A 127 -19.24 10.17 -3.34
CA ARG A 127 -18.77 9.49 -4.56
C ARG A 127 -17.46 10.06 -5.11
N ALA A 128 -17.25 11.38 -5.05
CA ALA A 128 -16.04 12.02 -5.55
C ALA A 128 -14.79 11.60 -4.74
N LYS A 129 -14.86 11.69 -3.40
CA LYS A 129 -13.77 11.30 -2.49
C LYS A 129 -13.44 9.81 -2.60
N GLN A 130 -14.46 8.97 -2.77
CA GLN A 130 -14.27 7.55 -3.02
C GLN A 130 -13.59 7.29 -4.36
N GLN A 131 -13.95 8.02 -5.41
CA GLN A 131 -13.30 7.92 -6.71
C GLN A 131 -11.81 8.30 -6.63
N ASP A 132 -11.47 9.36 -5.90
CA ASP A 132 -10.09 9.78 -5.67
C ASP A 132 -9.29 8.70 -4.92
N SER A 133 -9.92 8.09 -3.92
CA SER A 133 -9.33 6.97 -3.17
C SER A 133 -9.05 5.77 -4.08
N ILE A 134 -10.00 5.41 -4.94
CA ILE A 134 -9.84 4.33 -5.92
C ILE A 134 -8.75 4.69 -6.95
N ASN A 135 -8.65 5.95 -7.38
CA ASN A 135 -7.59 6.42 -8.29
C ASN A 135 -6.20 6.23 -7.67
N ILE A 136 -6.01 6.71 -6.44
CA ILE A 136 -4.74 6.55 -5.71
C ILE A 136 -4.40 5.07 -5.56
N PHE A 137 -5.39 4.24 -5.24
CA PHE A 137 -5.19 2.80 -5.09
C PHE A 137 -4.85 2.12 -6.42
N ALA A 138 -5.53 2.46 -7.50
CA ALA A 138 -5.23 1.93 -8.83
C ALA A 138 -3.79 2.25 -9.26
N GLN A 139 -3.30 3.46 -8.99
CA GLN A 139 -1.89 3.82 -9.25
C GLN A 139 -0.92 2.97 -8.42
N ALA A 140 -1.20 2.78 -7.12
CA ALA A 140 -0.37 1.96 -6.24
C ALA A 140 -0.33 0.49 -6.70
N VAL A 141 -1.48 -0.10 -7.02
CA VAL A 141 -1.59 -1.47 -7.51
C VAL A 141 -0.88 -1.64 -8.85
N HIS A 142 -1.11 -0.71 -9.79
CA HIS A 142 -0.47 -0.74 -11.10
C HIS A 142 1.05 -0.71 -10.96
N MET A 143 1.58 0.22 -10.17
CA MET A 143 3.03 0.35 -9.97
C MET A 143 3.61 -0.90 -9.29
N ALA A 144 2.94 -1.42 -8.27
CA ALA A 144 3.40 -2.62 -7.57
C ALA A 144 3.40 -3.86 -8.46
N LEU A 145 2.42 -4.01 -9.37
CA LEU A 145 2.38 -5.10 -10.33
C LEU A 145 3.43 -4.91 -11.44
N TYR A 146 3.57 -3.68 -11.94
CA TYR A 146 4.57 -3.30 -12.95
C TYR A 146 6.00 -3.59 -12.48
N THR A 147 6.35 -3.18 -11.26
CA THR A 147 7.66 -3.46 -10.64
C THR A 147 7.79 -4.87 -10.08
N ARG A 148 6.79 -5.74 -10.34
CA ARG A 148 6.74 -7.15 -9.90
C ARG A 148 6.90 -7.32 -8.38
N CYS A 149 6.54 -6.31 -7.60
CA CYS A 149 6.69 -6.25 -6.14
C CYS A 149 5.58 -6.98 -5.36
N VAL A 150 4.54 -7.46 -6.05
CA VAL A 150 3.40 -8.16 -5.43
C VAL A 150 3.63 -9.67 -5.39
N TYR A 151 3.44 -10.28 -4.22
CA TYR A 151 3.51 -11.72 -4.00
C TYR A 151 2.23 -12.31 -3.39
N GLY A 152 2.07 -13.63 -3.48
CA GLY A 152 0.88 -14.35 -3.04
C GLY A 152 -0.17 -14.53 -4.14
N ASN A 153 -1.44 -14.68 -3.76
CA ASN A 153 -2.53 -14.96 -4.69
C ASN A 153 -3.00 -13.70 -5.43
N LYS A 154 -2.30 -13.36 -6.52
CA LYS A 154 -2.60 -12.18 -7.35
C LYS A 154 -3.95 -12.28 -8.07
N GLN A 155 -4.37 -13.49 -8.45
CA GLN A 155 -5.64 -13.71 -9.15
C GLN A 155 -6.83 -13.42 -8.23
N ASP A 156 -6.81 -13.90 -6.99
CA ASP A 156 -7.85 -13.56 -6.00
C ASP A 156 -7.89 -12.06 -5.72
N MET A 157 -6.71 -11.42 -5.61
CA MET A 157 -6.63 -9.96 -5.47
C MET A 157 -7.27 -9.23 -6.67
N LEU A 158 -6.99 -9.65 -7.90
CA LEU A 158 -7.61 -9.07 -9.10
C LEU A 158 -9.13 -9.21 -9.09
N VAL A 159 -9.66 -10.38 -8.72
CA VAL A 159 -11.11 -10.60 -8.58
C VAL A 159 -11.72 -9.64 -7.55
N GLN A 160 -11.02 -9.39 -6.43
CA GLN A 160 -11.47 -8.40 -5.46
C GLN A 160 -11.40 -6.97 -6.02
N LEU A 161 -10.40 -6.64 -6.83
CA LEU A 161 -10.29 -5.33 -7.49
C LEU A 161 -11.40 -5.09 -8.53
N GLU A 162 -11.91 -6.13 -9.20
CA GLU A 162 -13.03 -6.03 -10.15
C GLU A 162 -14.28 -5.44 -9.51
N THR A 163 -14.46 -5.65 -8.21
CA THR A 163 -15.56 -5.03 -7.50
C THR A 163 -15.46 -3.48 -7.60
N LEU A 164 -14.25 -2.90 -7.52
CA LEU A 164 -13.99 -1.45 -7.60
C LEU A 164 -13.96 -0.89 -9.04
N SER A 165 -14.31 -1.69 -10.05
CA SER A 165 -14.23 -1.34 -11.49
C SER A 165 -15.17 -0.22 -11.94
N SER A 166 -15.92 0.41 -11.02
CA SER A 166 -16.63 1.67 -11.29
C SER A 166 -15.69 2.80 -11.76
N ASN A 167 -14.38 2.66 -11.53
CA ASN A 167 -13.35 3.58 -11.97
C ASN A 167 -12.65 3.12 -13.26
N GLN A 168 -12.54 4.03 -14.24
CA GLN A 168 -11.86 3.80 -15.52
C GLN A 168 -10.40 3.35 -15.33
N LEU A 169 -9.65 3.99 -14.41
CA LEU A 169 -8.25 3.67 -14.17
C LEU A 169 -8.09 2.25 -13.61
N MET A 170 -8.92 1.87 -12.63
CA MET A 170 -8.88 0.52 -12.07
C MET A 170 -9.19 -0.54 -13.13
N SER A 171 -10.17 -0.28 -14.00
CA SER A 171 -10.51 -1.18 -15.11
C SER A 171 -9.35 -1.37 -16.09
N VAL A 172 -8.62 -0.29 -16.41
CA VAL A 172 -7.40 -0.38 -17.23
C VAL A 172 -6.33 -1.25 -16.56
N VAL A 173 -6.07 -1.01 -15.28
CA VAL A 173 -5.07 -1.76 -14.51
C VAL A 173 -5.40 -3.25 -14.44
N ILE A 174 -6.66 -3.61 -14.20
CA ILE A 174 -7.10 -5.01 -14.18
C ILE A 174 -6.88 -5.66 -15.56
N ASN A 175 -7.30 -5.00 -16.64
CA ASN A 175 -7.17 -5.54 -17.99
C ASN A 175 -5.72 -5.74 -18.42
N GLU A 176 -4.85 -4.80 -18.09
CA GLU A 176 -3.42 -4.85 -18.42
C GLU A 176 -2.70 -6.00 -17.70
N HIS A 177 -2.93 -6.13 -16.40
CA HIS A 177 -2.21 -7.13 -15.59
C HIS A 177 -2.83 -8.52 -15.64
N ARG A 178 -4.12 -8.64 -15.99
CA ARG A 178 -4.77 -9.96 -16.21
C ARG A 178 -4.11 -10.74 -17.34
N ALA A 179 -3.58 -10.07 -18.36
CA ALA A 179 -2.86 -10.73 -19.45
C ALA A 179 -1.43 -11.17 -19.06
N SER A 180 -0.90 -10.64 -17.95
CA SER A 180 0.50 -10.80 -17.54
C SER A 180 0.70 -11.70 -16.30
N ILE A 181 -0.38 -12.16 -15.66
CA ILE A 181 -0.39 -13.04 -14.47
C ILE A 181 -0.96 -14.40 -14.86
#